data_AF-A0A0F9ER94-F1
#
_entry.id   AF-A0A0F9ER94-F1
#
_cell.length_a   1.000
_cell.length_b   1.000
_cell.length_c   1.000
_cell.angle_alpha   90.00
_cell.angle_beta   90.00
_cell.angle_gamma   90.00
#
_symmetry.space_group_name_H-M   'P 1'
#
loop_
_entity.id
_entity.type
_entity.pdbx_description
1 polymer ?
#
loop_
_entity_poly.entity_id
_entity_poly.type
_entity_poly.pdbx_seq_one_letter_code
_entity_poly.pdbx_strand_id
1 'polypeptide(L)'
;MTIGHIFNKTCTIEVKTSAFDSVTREQEPTWADFATGVPCRLDMARQGEKRTNTEIYSRSTHLLFIEFREDLDYSNHRIVVGSKTYNILQISDAGGAQTHTELDLEIVES
;
A
#
# COMPACT_ATOMS: atom_id res chain seq x y z
N MET A 1 0.40 27.13 5.88
CA MET A 1 1.40 26.37 5.12
C MET A 1 0.68 25.20 4.47
N THR A 2 0.61 25.18 3.15
CA THR A 2 -0.13 24.17 2.39
C THR A 2 0.65 22.85 2.41
N ILE A 3 0.03 21.78 2.92
CA ILE A 3 0.57 20.42 3.06
C ILE A 3 0.89 19.75 1.70
N GLY A 4 0.59 20.42 0.58
CA GLY A 4 0.75 19.91 -0.79
C GLY A 4 2.18 19.68 -1.29
N HIS A 5 3.21 19.83 -0.45
CA HIS A 5 4.62 19.62 -0.86
C HIS A 5 5.20 18.27 -0.42
N ILE A 6 4.46 17.46 0.34
CA ILE A 6 4.95 16.17 0.86
C ILE A 6 4.57 15.03 -0.09
N PHE A 7 3.38 15.07 -0.71
CA PHE A 7 2.93 14.10 -1.70
C PHE A 7 3.31 14.55 -3.10
N ASN A 8 4.17 13.78 -3.77
CA ASN A 8 4.75 14.14 -5.07
C ASN A 8 4.24 13.24 -6.21
N LYS A 9 3.38 12.27 -5.89
CA LYS A 9 2.80 11.30 -6.82
C LYS A 9 1.34 11.04 -6.47
N THR A 10 0.66 10.32 -7.34
CA THR A 10 -0.63 9.71 -7.06
C THR A 10 -0.49 8.20 -7.11
N CYS A 11 -1.22 7.49 -6.25
CA CYS A 11 -1.37 6.05 -6.29
C CYS A 11 -2.83 5.64 -6.47
N THR A 12 -3.00 4.39 -6.87
CA THR A 12 -4.27 3.68 -6.80
C THR A 12 -4.19 2.66 -5.68
N ILE A 13 -5.24 2.59 -4.87
CA ILE A 13 -5.47 1.54 -3.90
C ILE A 13 -6.44 0.57 -4.56
N GLU A 14 -6.05 -0.69 -4.68
CA GLU A 14 -6.90 -1.75 -5.18
C GLU A 14 -7.32 -2.65 -4.04
N VAL A 15 -8.54 -3.17 -4.13
CA VAL A 15 -9.10 -4.15 -3.19
C VAL A 15 -9.22 -5.51 -3.88
N LYS A 16 -8.93 -6.57 -3.13
CA LYS A 16 -9.09 -7.94 -3.56
C LYS A 16 -10.57 -8.24 -3.69
N THR A 17 -10.98 -8.53 -4.90
CA THR A 17 -12.31 -9.06 -5.22
C THR A 17 -12.17 -10.54 -5.59
N SER A 18 -13.30 -11.20 -5.77
CA SER A 18 -13.30 -12.55 -6.32
C SER A 18 -14.19 -12.58 -7.55
N ALA A 19 -13.65 -13.07 -8.65
CA ALA A 19 -14.43 -13.35 -9.84
C ALA A 19 -14.64 -14.86 -9.91
N PHE A 20 -15.87 -15.26 -10.24
CA PHE A 20 -16.17 -16.64 -10.54
C PHE A 20 -15.88 -16.89 -12.02
N ASP A 21 -14.92 -17.76 -12.31
CA ASP A 21 -14.68 -18.20 -13.67
C ASP A 21 -15.78 -19.21 -14.06
N SER A 22 -16.63 -18.82 -15.00
CA SER A 22 -17.76 -19.65 -15.45
C SER A 22 -17.34 -20.93 -16.20
N VAL A 23 -16.09 -20.99 -16.68
CA VAL A 23 -15.53 -22.10 -17.46
C VAL A 23 -14.84 -23.09 -16.52
N THR A 24 -13.94 -22.63 -15.65
CA THR A 24 -13.19 -23.50 -14.72
C THR A 24 -13.99 -23.81 -13.45
N ARG A 25 -15.04 -23.02 -13.16
CA ARG A 25 -15.80 -23.03 -11.89
C ARG A 25 -14.93 -22.73 -10.67
N GLU A 26 -13.77 -22.12 -10.86
CA GLU A 26 -12.88 -21.70 -9.80
C GLU A 26 -13.10 -20.24 -9.44
N GLN A 27 -12.82 -19.89 -8.19
CA GLN A 27 -12.88 -18.53 -7.70
C GLN A 27 -11.46 -17.98 -7.69
N GLU A 28 -11.14 -17.14 -8.67
CA GLU A 28 -9.83 -16.50 -8.74
C GLU A 28 -9.87 -15.12 -8.08
N PRO A 29 -8.85 -14.77 -7.27
CA PRO A 29 -8.73 -13.44 -6.71
C PRO A 29 -8.46 -12.45 -7.84
N THR A 30 -9.39 -11.51 -8.00
CA THR A 30 -9.24 -10.36 -8.89
C THR A 30 -8.97 -9.11 -8.06
N TRP A 31 -8.61 -8.02 -8.72
CA TRP A 31 -8.37 -6.75 -8.07
C TRP A 31 -9.18 -5.67 -8.76
N ALA A 32 -9.81 -4.82 -7.96
CA ALA A 32 -10.60 -3.70 -8.44
C ALA A 32 -10.13 -2.41 -7.77
N ASP A 33 -10.24 -1.29 -8.48
CA ASP A 33 -9.95 0.03 -7.95
C ASP A 33 -10.86 0.34 -6.76
N PHE A 34 -10.25 0.53 -5.59
CA PHE A 34 -10.92 0.99 -4.38
C PHE A 34 -10.84 2.51 -4.26
N ALA A 35 -9.68 3.10 -4.56
CA ALA A 35 -9.48 4.54 -4.62
C ALA A 35 -8.39 4.90 -5.62
N THR A 36 -8.67 5.82 -6.53
CA THR A 36 -7.74 6.27 -7.58
C THR A 36 -7.30 7.70 -7.37
N GLY A 37 -6.08 8.05 -7.78
CA GLY A 37 -5.59 9.44 -7.71
C GLY A 37 -5.26 9.89 -6.29
N VAL A 38 -5.01 8.96 -5.37
CA VAL A 38 -4.69 9.25 -3.96
C VAL A 38 -3.32 9.91 -3.91
N PRO A 39 -3.20 11.15 -3.38
CA PRO A 39 -1.90 11.78 -3.20
C PRO A 39 -1.00 10.93 -2.30
N CYS A 40 0.20 10.63 -2.78
CA CYS A 40 1.12 9.77 -2.05
C CYS A 40 2.58 10.21 -2.21
N ARG A 41 3.42 9.72 -1.31
CA ARG A 41 4.88 9.80 -1.39
C ARG A 41 5.44 8.39 -1.23
N LEU A 42 6.24 7.95 -2.19
CA LEU A 42 6.87 6.64 -2.18
C LEU A 42 8.38 6.82 -2.03
N ASP A 43 8.94 6.26 -0.95
CA ASP A 43 10.37 6.23 -0.67
C ASP A 43 10.87 4.78 -0.64
N MET A 44 12.16 4.54 -0.88
CA MET A 44 12.75 3.22 -0.65
C MET A 44 12.87 2.94 0.85
N ALA A 45 12.60 1.71 1.27
CA ALA A 45 12.80 1.29 2.65
C ALA A 45 14.29 1.45 3.02
N ARG A 46 14.59 2.20 4.09
CA ARG A 46 15.97 2.39 4.55
C ARG A 46 16.38 1.19 5.40
N GLN A 47 17.46 0.50 5.00
CA GLN A 47 18.03 -0.65 5.71
C GLN A 47 18.59 -0.35 7.14
N GLY A 48 18.26 0.79 7.76
CA GLY A 48 18.63 1.13 9.14
C GLY A 48 17.50 1.50 10.10
N GLU A 49 16.22 1.50 9.68
CA GLU A 49 15.14 1.79 10.63
C GLU A 49 14.87 0.58 11.54
N LYS A 50 15.38 0.64 12.77
CA LYS A 50 15.07 -0.33 13.83
C LYS A 50 13.58 -0.23 14.21
N ARG A 51 12.72 -0.93 13.46
CA ARG A 51 11.32 -1.19 13.84
C ARG A 51 11.22 -2.61 14.41
N THR A 52 10.28 -2.82 15.33
CA THR A 52 10.21 -3.99 16.22
C THR A 52 9.87 -5.33 15.55
N ASN A 53 9.52 -5.35 14.26
CA ASN A 53 9.15 -6.56 13.53
C ASN A 53 10.13 -6.88 12.37
N THR A 54 11.05 -7.81 12.64
CA THR A 54 12.18 -8.14 11.76
C THR A 54 11.77 -8.76 10.41
N GLU A 55 10.66 -9.50 10.37
CA GLU A 55 10.22 -10.23 9.15
C GLU A 55 9.62 -9.28 8.11
N ILE A 56 8.69 -8.41 8.53
CA ILE A 56 8.09 -7.38 7.68
C ILE A 56 9.19 -6.52 7.06
N TYR A 57 10.16 -6.13 7.87
CA TYR A 57 11.26 -5.31 7.43
C TYR A 57 12.18 -6.00 6.42
N SER A 58 12.45 -7.30 6.58
CA SER A 58 13.27 -8.04 5.62
C SER A 58 12.63 -8.14 4.22
N ARG A 59 11.31 -8.00 4.13
CA ARG A 59 10.54 -8.04 2.89
C ARG A 59 10.14 -6.65 2.38
N SER A 60 10.14 -5.65 3.25
CA SER A 60 9.79 -4.27 2.90
C SER A 60 10.83 -3.69 1.96
N THR A 61 10.36 -3.31 0.77
CA THR A 61 11.17 -2.70 -0.29
C THR A 61 10.95 -1.19 -0.34
N HIS A 62 9.75 -0.72 0.04
CA HIS A 62 9.35 0.67 -0.05
C HIS A 62 8.50 1.07 1.15
N LEU A 63 8.50 2.37 1.45
CA LEU A 63 7.63 3.01 2.41
C LEU A 63 6.74 4.01 1.66
N LEU A 64 5.42 3.89 1.82
CA LEU A 64 4.46 4.81 1.24
C LEU A 64 3.81 5.65 2.33
N PHE A 65 3.71 6.96 2.09
CA PHE A 65 2.94 7.89 2.89
C PHE A 65 1.72 8.35 2.10
N ILE A 66 0.55 8.30 2.73
CA ILE A 66 -0.73 8.81 2.19
C ILE A 66 -1.48 9.59 3.28
N GLU A 67 -2.53 10.31 2.89
CA GLU A 67 -3.48 10.87 3.86
C GLU A 67 -4.03 9.76 4.78
N PHE A 68 -4.34 10.12 6.02
CA PHE A 68 -4.79 9.16 7.02
C PHE A 68 -6.05 8.42 6.57
N ARG A 69 -6.01 7.09 6.67
CA ARG A 69 -7.12 6.19 6.33
C ARG A 69 -7.21 5.03 7.32
N GLU A 70 -8.42 4.82 7.85
CA GLU A 70 -8.75 3.70 8.76
C GLU A 70 -9.35 2.50 8.03
N ASP A 71 -9.76 2.67 6.77
CA ASP A 71 -10.46 1.67 5.96
C ASP A 71 -9.52 0.77 5.16
N LEU A 72 -8.23 0.80 5.46
CA LEU A 72 -7.21 -0.03 4.80
C LEU A 72 -6.96 -1.33 5.57
N ASP A 73 -6.73 -2.38 4.79
CA ASP A 73 -6.47 -3.74 5.28
C ASP A 73 -5.32 -4.32 4.45
N TYR A 74 -4.25 -4.76 5.11
CA TYR A 74 -3.04 -5.22 4.45
C TYR A 74 -3.21 -6.55 3.69
N SER A 75 -4.22 -7.37 4.04
CA SER A 75 -4.49 -8.67 3.43
C SER A 75 -5.42 -8.58 2.21
N ASN A 76 -6.23 -7.53 2.17
CA ASN A 76 -7.24 -7.29 1.15
C ASN A 76 -6.91 -6.13 0.22
N HIS A 77 -5.94 -5.29 0.54
CA HIS A 77 -5.55 -4.17 -0.32
C HIS A 77 -4.12 -4.27 -0.84
N ARG A 78 -3.91 -3.70 -2.01
CA ARG A 78 -2.59 -3.50 -2.61
C ARG A 78 -2.50 -2.11 -3.22
N ILE A 79 -1.28 -1.64 -3.46
CA ILE A 79 -1.01 -0.30 -3.97
C ILE A 79 -0.45 -0.41 -5.39
N VAL A 80 -0.93 0.45 -6.29
CA VAL A 80 -0.40 0.63 -7.63
C VAL A 80 0.14 2.05 -7.77
N VAL A 81 1.40 2.18 -8.17
CA VAL A 81 2.05 3.47 -8.46
C VAL A 81 2.67 3.41 -9.85
N GLY A 82 2.05 4.10 -10.80
CA GLY A 82 2.44 3.99 -12.22
C GLY A 82 2.20 2.57 -12.73
N SER A 83 3.25 1.88 -13.18
CA SER A 83 3.19 0.50 -13.67
C SER A 83 3.62 -0.55 -12.64
N LYS A 84 3.86 -0.14 -11.39
CA LYS A 84 4.35 -1.03 -10.33
C LYS A 84 3.26 -1.32 -9.32
N THR A 85 3.15 -2.59 -8.94
CA THR A 85 2.20 -3.09 -7.95
C THR A 85 2.94 -3.49 -6.69
N TYR A 86 2.35 -3.23 -5.54
CA TYR A 86 2.93 -3.43 -4.24
C TYR A 86 1.94 -4.08 -3.27
N ASN A 87 2.35 -5.14 -2.59
CA ASN A 87 1.61 -5.70 -1.48
C ASN A 87 1.85 -4.84 -0.22
N ILE A 88 0.81 -4.68 0.59
CA ILE A 88 0.92 -4.03 1.89
C ILE A 88 1.36 -5.08 2.90
N LEU A 89 2.49 -4.83 3.57
CA LEU A 89 2.99 -5.70 4.65
C LEU A 89 2.53 -5.21 6.02
N GLN A 90 2.48 -3.89 6.19
CA GLN A 90 2.08 -3.25 7.44
C GLN A 90 1.42 -1.91 7.17
N ILE A 91 0.47 -1.56 8.03
CA ILE A 91 -0.18 -0.25 8.07
C ILE A 91 0.15 0.34 9.44
N SER A 92 0.60 1.59 9.48
CA SER A 92 0.87 2.30 10.72
C SER A 92 0.51 3.78 10.63
N ASP A 93 0.20 4.39 11.77
CA ASP A 93 0.10 5.84 11.96
C ASP A 93 1.29 6.27 12.81
N ALA A 94 2.40 6.59 12.15
CA ALA A 94 3.61 7.01 12.84
C ALA A 94 3.38 8.38 13.48
N GLY A 95 3.26 8.37 14.81
CA GLY A 95 2.95 9.55 15.63
C GLY A 95 1.60 9.47 16.35
N GLY A 96 0.73 8.51 15.99
CA GLY A 96 -0.55 8.26 16.67
C GLY A 96 -1.51 9.45 16.65
N ALA A 97 -1.29 10.38 15.73
CA ALA A 97 -1.99 11.66 15.65
C ALA A 97 -2.98 11.71 14.47
N GLN A 98 -3.18 10.59 13.77
CA GLN A 98 -4.06 10.45 12.61
C GLN A 98 -3.77 11.48 11.52
N THR A 99 -2.49 11.83 11.35
CA THR A 99 -2.07 12.86 10.39
C THR A 99 -1.81 12.29 9.00
N HIS A 100 -1.31 11.05 8.94
CA HIS A 100 -1.01 10.33 7.72
C HIS A 100 -0.95 8.83 8.01
N THR A 101 -1.04 8.01 6.97
CA THR A 101 -0.84 6.57 7.05
C THR A 101 0.50 6.21 6.39
N GLU A 102 1.32 5.44 7.10
CA GLU A 102 2.54 4.82 6.60
C GLU A 102 2.30 3.36 6.25
N LEU A 103 2.68 2.96 5.03
CA LEU A 103 2.57 1.59 4.54
C LEU A 103 3.95 1.03 4.22
N ASP A 104 4.31 -0.08 4.86
CA ASP A 104 5.43 -0.92 4.44
C ASP A 104 5.01 -1.77 3.25
N LEU A 105 5.78 -1.71 2.18
CA LEU A 105 5.40 -2.28 0.88
C LEU A 105 6.45 -3.27 0.35
N GLU A 106 5.97 -4.41 -0.15
CA GLU A 106 6.75 -5.35 -0.95
C GLU A 106 6.37 -5.18 -2.43
N ILE A 107 7.35 -4.96 -3.31
CA ILE A 107 7.09 -4.91 -4.74
C ILE A 107 6.67 -6.29 -5.24
N VAL A 108 5.60 -6.34 -6.03
CA VAL A 108 5.21 -7.55 -6.75
C VAL A 108 6.03 -7.57 -8.03
N GLU A 109 7.08 -8.39 -8.06
CA GLU A 109 7.79 -8.67 -9.31
C GLU A 109 6.86 -9.47 -10.23
N SER A 110 6.57 -8.89 -11.40
CA SER A 110 5.86 -9.54 -12.50
C SER A 110 6.83 -10.18 -13.48
#